data_AF-A0A6P5CZ64-F1
#
_entry.id   AF-A0A6P5CZ64-F1
#
_cell.length_a   1.000
_cell.length_b   1.000
_cell.length_c   1.000
_cell.angle_alpha   90.00
_cell.angle_beta   90.00
_cell.angle_gamma   90.00
#
_symmetry.space_group_name_H-M   'P 1'
#
loop_
_entity.id
_entity.type
_entity.pdbx_description
1 polymer ?
#
loop_
_entity_poly.entity_id
_entity_poly.type
_entity_poly.pdbx_seq_one_letter_code
_entity_poly.pdbx_strand_id
1 'polypeptide(L)'
;MSSDSTSFFPLPFEFSFSSKELFFCSLILHITSSLEEAVQYNRAMFEVNMKERDGGSVTITNLSSKAVKAFLDYAYTGKTKITDDNVEMFFQLSSFLQVSFLSKACSDFLIKSINLVNCLQLLSISDSYGSARLFDHALYFVQHHFSLLFKSSDFLEMNFGVLQKCLESDELNVPEEETVLKVVLSWTKHNLESRQKHLPYLIKKVRLCQLSEETLQDCLLNEECLLKSTNCFDIIMDAIKCVQGSGGLFPDARPSTTEKYIFVHKTEENGEAQYTFCYNIKSDSWKILPQSHLIDLPGSSLSSYGEKIFLTGGCKGPCCRTVRLHIAESYHDATDQTWCYCPVKNDFFLVSTMKTPRTMHTSVMALNKLFVIGGKTRGSQDIKSLLDVESYNPLSKEWVSVSPLPRGIYYPEASACQNVIYVLGSEVEITDAFNPSLDCFFNYNATTDQWSELVAEFGQFFHATLIKAVPVNCTLYICDLSTYKVYSFCPDTCVWKGEGSFECAGFNAGAVGIEDKIYILGGDYAPDEITDEVQVYHSSRSEWEEVSPMPRALTEFYCQVIQFNKYRDPWFSNHF
;
A
#
# COMPACT_ATOMS: atom_id res chain seq x y z
N MET A 1 -55.89 29.35 -2.72
CA MET A 1 -56.07 28.74 -1.38
C MET A 1 -54.74 28.12 -1.02
N SER A 2 -53.96 28.87 -0.25
CA SER A 2 -52.67 28.49 0.32
C SER A 2 -52.88 27.54 1.50
N SER A 3 -52.16 26.43 1.53
CA SER A 3 -52.10 25.52 2.67
C SER A 3 -50.68 25.50 3.21
N ASP A 4 -50.52 26.10 4.39
CA ASP A 4 -49.29 26.16 5.17
C ASP A 4 -48.81 24.77 5.61
N SER A 5 -47.52 24.51 5.42
CA SER A 5 -46.79 23.44 6.08
C SER A 5 -46.06 24.03 7.28
N THR A 6 -46.52 23.68 8.48
CA THR A 6 -45.96 24.14 9.75
C THR A 6 -44.70 23.34 10.08
N SER A 7 -43.57 24.03 10.02
CA SER A 7 -42.28 23.59 10.56
C SER A 7 -42.30 23.69 12.09
N PHE A 8 -42.04 22.58 12.77
CA PHE A 8 -41.77 22.56 14.21
C PHE A 8 -40.36 23.11 14.46
N PHE A 9 -40.23 24.43 14.58
CA PHE A 9 -39.06 25.05 15.20
C PHE A 9 -39.18 24.98 16.73
N PRO A 10 -38.11 24.67 17.48
CA PRO A 10 -38.12 24.87 18.93
C PRO A 10 -38.24 26.38 19.19
N LEU A 11 -39.16 26.76 20.07
CA LEU A 11 -39.36 28.13 20.52
C LEU A 11 -38.04 28.71 21.10
N PRO A 12 -37.75 30.00 20.89
CA PRO A 12 -36.64 30.67 21.57
C PRO A 12 -36.92 30.69 23.07
N PHE A 13 -35.96 30.25 23.88
CA PHE A 13 -36.04 30.33 25.34
C PHE A 13 -35.13 31.45 25.84
N GLU A 14 -35.71 32.40 26.57
CA GLU A 14 -34.98 33.40 27.33
C GLU A 14 -34.47 32.79 28.65
N PHE A 15 -33.17 32.90 28.90
CA PHE A 15 -32.63 32.69 30.24
C PHE A 15 -32.51 34.04 30.94
N SER A 16 -33.29 34.27 32.01
CA SER A 16 -33.06 35.41 32.89
C SER A 16 -31.94 35.10 33.87
N PHE A 17 -30.76 35.58 33.50
CA PHE A 17 -29.62 35.77 34.36
C PHE A 17 -29.97 36.65 35.58
N SER A 18 -29.73 36.24 36.83
CA SER A 18 -29.82 37.15 37.99
C SER A 18 -28.52 37.11 38.78
N SER A 19 -27.81 38.24 38.85
CA SER A 19 -26.75 38.67 39.81
C SER A 19 -25.62 37.69 40.21
N LYS A 20 -25.68 36.43 39.79
CA LYS A 20 -24.69 35.36 39.88
C LYS A 20 -23.94 35.18 38.55
N GLU A 21 -24.06 36.10 37.62
CA GLU A 21 -23.41 36.03 36.29
C GLU A 21 -22.03 36.70 36.23
N LEU A 22 -21.70 37.53 37.23
CA LEU A 22 -20.29 37.79 37.54
C LEU A 22 -19.55 36.47 37.84
N PHE A 23 -20.26 35.42 38.24
CA PHE A 23 -19.73 34.09 38.47
C PHE A 23 -19.53 33.27 37.19
N PHE A 24 -20.27 33.50 36.10
CA PHE A 24 -19.99 32.81 34.82
C PHE A 24 -18.71 33.35 34.18
N CYS A 25 -18.51 34.67 34.22
CA CYS A 25 -17.26 35.31 33.84
C CYS A 25 -16.12 34.94 34.79
N SER A 26 -16.35 34.95 36.11
CA SER A 26 -15.35 34.53 37.10
C SER A 26 -15.02 33.03 37.02
N LEU A 27 -15.94 32.16 36.61
CA LEU A 27 -15.76 30.71 36.51
C LEU A 27 -15.10 30.33 35.19
N ILE A 28 -15.43 30.99 34.07
CA ILE A 28 -14.60 30.92 32.87
C ILE A 28 -13.20 31.44 33.20
N LEU A 29 -13.05 32.58 33.88
CA LEU A 29 -11.76 33.09 34.36
C LEU A 29 -11.07 32.19 35.39
N HIS A 30 -11.78 31.42 36.22
CA HIS A 30 -11.17 30.50 37.20
C HIS A 30 -10.76 29.17 36.58
N ILE A 31 -11.58 28.59 35.70
CA ILE A 31 -11.25 27.37 34.96
C ILE A 31 -10.12 27.64 33.96
N THR A 32 -10.07 28.85 33.41
CA THR A 32 -8.97 29.31 32.55
C THR A 32 -7.79 29.92 33.33
N SER A 33 -7.90 30.19 34.63
CA SER A 33 -6.73 30.62 35.43
C SER A 33 -5.66 29.54 35.57
N SER A 34 -6.00 28.27 35.31
CA SER A 34 -5.04 27.17 35.16
C SER A 34 -4.54 26.95 33.72
N LEU A 35 -5.06 27.69 32.73
CA LEU A 35 -4.77 27.54 31.30
C LEU A 35 -4.72 28.94 30.65
N GLU A 36 -3.52 29.54 30.60
CA GLU A 36 -3.25 30.95 30.23
C GLU A 36 -3.87 31.43 28.89
N GLU A 37 -4.18 30.54 27.93
CA GLU A 37 -4.57 30.91 26.57
C GLU A 37 -6.06 31.29 26.39
N ALA A 38 -6.98 30.75 27.19
CA ALA A 38 -8.43 30.98 27.04
C ALA A 38 -8.93 32.30 27.69
N VAL A 39 -8.06 32.97 28.44
CA VAL A 39 -8.34 34.23 29.15
C VAL A 39 -8.47 35.43 28.19
N GLN A 40 -7.79 35.40 27.04
CA GLN A 40 -7.70 36.56 26.14
C GLN A 40 -8.96 36.79 25.29
N TYR A 41 -9.58 35.72 24.76
CA TYR A 41 -10.81 35.82 23.97
C TYR A 41 -12.00 36.26 24.84
N ASN A 42 -12.13 35.68 26.04
CA ASN A 42 -13.23 35.97 26.95
C ASN A 42 -13.10 37.34 27.62
N ARG A 43 -11.89 37.85 27.89
CA ARG A 43 -11.72 39.25 28.33
C ARG A 43 -12.24 40.24 27.29
N ALA A 44 -11.96 40.01 26.00
CA ALA A 44 -12.35 40.94 24.93
C ALA A 44 -13.88 41.09 24.78
N MET A 45 -14.64 40.01 25.01
CA MET A 45 -16.11 40.00 24.91
C MET A 45 -16.80 40.82 26.03
N PHE A 46 -16.17 40.93 27.20
CA PHE A 46 -16.76 41.56 28.39
C PHE A 46 -16.08 42.87 28.83
N GLU A 47 -14.91 43.21 28.26
CA GLU A 47 -14.19 44.46 28.56
C GLU A 47 -14.44 45.60 27.54
N VAL A 48 -14.86 45.30 26.30
CA VAL A 48 -14.98 46.30 25.22
C VAL A 48 -16.40 46.37 24.65
N ASN A 49 -17.14 47.45 24.94
CA ASN A 49 -18.36 47.96 24.26
C ASN A 49 -19.22 46.96 23.42
N MET A 50 -19.52 45.78 23.96
CA MET A 50 -20.38 44.77 23.35
C MET A 50 -21.76 44.81 24.03
N LYS A 51 -22.82 44.50 23.26
CA LYS A 51 -24.24 44.61 23.69
C LYS A 51 -24.54 43.79 24.94
N GLU A 52 -23.80 42.71 25.15
CA GLU A 52 -23.94 41.72 26.20
C GLU A 52 -23.58 42.28 27.59
N ARG A 53 -22.79 43.36 27.66
CA ARG A 53 -22.43 44.02 28.92
C ARG A 53 -23.62 44.68 29.61
N ASP A 54 -24.50 45.31 28.83
CA ASP A 54 -25.59 46.14 29.35
C ASP A 54 -26.94 45.40 29.41
N GLY A 55 -27.00 44.18 28.85
CA GLY A 55 -28.23 43.40 28.70
C GLY A 55 -28.63 42.50 29.86
N GLY A 56 -27.74 42.21 30.82
CA GLY A 56 -28.03 41.37 31.99
C GLY A 56 -28.45 39.91 31.72
N SER A 57 -28.60 39.52 30.45
CA SER A 57 -28.92 38.18 29.99
C SER A 57 -28.37 37.99 28.57
N VAL A 58 -27.83 36.80 28.29
CA VAL A 58 -27.34 36.42 26.97
C VAL A 58 -28.13 35.21 26.49
N THR A 59 -28.79 35.35 25.34
CA THR A 59 -29.54 34.26 24.72
C THR A 59 -28.61 33.45 23.84
N ILE A 60 -28.23 32.26 24.31
CA ILE A 60 -27.46 31.30 23.49
C ILE A 60 -28.45 30.45 22.71
N THR A 61 -28.60 30.77 21.43
CA THR A 61 -29.35 29.93 20.50
C THR A 61 -28.47 28.75 20.08
N ASN A 62 -29.06 27.56 19.93
CA ASN A 62 -28.43 26.31 19.47
C ASN A 62 -27.84 25.35 20.53
N LEU A 63 -28.20 25.48 21.82
CA LEU A 63 -27.80 24.51 22.86
C LEU A 63 -28.98 23.99 23.68
N SER A 64 -29.03 22.67 23.92
CA SER A 64 -29.94 22.01 24.89
C SER A 64 -29.65 22.42 26.34
N SER A 65 -30.71 22.82 27.06
CA SER A 65 -30.62 23.28 28.45
C SER A 65 -30.04 22.23 29.40
N LYS A 66 -30.33 20.94 29.16
CA LYS A 66 -29.83 19.84 29.99
C LYS A 66 -28.31 19.72 29.90
N ALA A 67 -27.75 19.88 28.71
CA ALA A 67 -26.33 19.69 28.49
C ALA A 67 -25.52 20.96 28.83
N VAL A 68 -26.07 22.16 28.66
CA VAL A 68 -25.45 23.39 29.22
C VAL A 68 -25.39 23.32 30.74
N LYS A 69 -26.47 22.85 31.39
CA LYS A 69 -26.48 22.65 32.84
C LYS A 69 -25.44 21.62 33.28
N ALA A 70 -25.33 20.49 32.59
CA ALA A 70 -24.36 19.46 32.94
C ALA A 70 -22.90 19.92 32.70
N PHE A 71 -22.67 20.79 31.71
CA PHE A 71 -21.36 21.44 31.51
C PHE A 71 -21.07 22.44 32.64
N LEU A 72 -22.08 23.17 33.12
CA LEU A 72 -21.94 24.05 34.27
C LEU A 72 -21.66 23.28 35.57
N ASP A 73 -22.38 22.19 35.80
CA ASP A 73 -22.14 21.32 36.95
C ASP A 73 -20.70 20.77 36.92
N TYR A 74 -20.18 20.41 35.73
CA TYR A 74 -18.76 20.07 35.55
C TYR A 74 -17.85 21.24 35.92
N ALA A 75 -18.13 22.44 35.41
CA ALA A 75 -17.36 23.66 35.64
C ALA A 75 -17.23 23.98 37.15
N TYR A 76 -18.28 23.74 37.94
CA TYR A 76 -18.25 23.96 39.39
C TYR A 76 -17.67 22.80 40.22
N THR A 77 -17.80 21.55 39.75
CA THR A 77 -17.46 20.36 40.57
C THR A 77 -16.22 19.60 40.12
N GLY A 78 -15.74 19.86 38.90
CA GLY A 78 -14.67 19.10 38.23
C GLY A 78 -15.07 17.66 37.85
N LYS A 79 -16.34 17.28 38.00
CA LYS A 79 -16.83 15.92 37.74
C LYS A 79 -18.04 15.93 36.84
N THR A 80 -18.04 15.09 35.82
CA THR A 80 -19.20 14.89 34.95
C THR A 80 -19.23 13.48 34.39
N LYS A 81 -20.41 13.00 34.04
CA LYS A 81 -20.62 11.71 33.40
C LYS A 81 -20.91 11.94 31.92
N ILE A 82 -20.04 11.41 31.06
CA ILE A 82 -20.24 11.42 29.61
C ILE A 82 -21.22 10.28 29.26
N THR A 83 -22.23 10.59 28.46
CA THR A 83 -23.28 9.69 27.99
C THR A 83 -23.57 9.96 26.52
N ASP A 84 -24.19 9.02 25.80
CA ASP A 84 -24.55 9.20 24.38
C ASP A 84 -25.39 10.47 24.13
N ASP A 85 -26.28 10.82 25.07
CA ASP A 85 -27.13 12.02 24.96
C ASP A 85 -26.40 13.36 25.11
N ASN A 86 -25.23 13.39 25.75
CA ASN A 86 -24.55 14.66 26.12
C ASN A 86 -23.19 14.85 25.45
N VAL A 87 -22.60 13.79 24.90
CA VAL A 87 -21.21 13.79 24.45
C VAL A 87 -20.96 14.75 23.31
N GLU A 88 -21.87 14.85 22.33
CA GLU A 88 -21.68 15.76 21.19
C GLU A 88 -21.62 17.22 21.65
N MET A 89 -22.57 17.65 22.49
CA MET A 89 -22.55 19.01 23.01
C MET A 89 -21.34 19.25 23.92
N PHE A 90 -21.00 18.31 24.79
CA PHE A 90 -19.83 18.45 25.64
C PHE A 90 -18.57 18.58 24.82
N PHE A 91 -18.44 17.81 23.75
CA PHE A 91 -17.33 17.93 22.81
C PHE A 91 -17.30 19.32 22.15
N GLN A 92 -18.43 19.81 21.64
CA GLN A 92 -18.53 21.13 21.01
C GLN A 92 -18.18 22.27 21.98
N LEU A 93 -18.78 22.28 23.17
CA LEU A 93 -18.57 23.31 24.19
C LEU A 93 -17.14 23.27 24.75
N SER A 94 -16.63 22.08 25.09
CA SER A 94 -15.28 21.95 25.60
C SER A 94 -14.23 22.33 24.57
N SER A 95 -14.47 22.06 23.29
CA SER A 95 -13.54 22.46 22.22
C SER A 95 -13.63 23.97 21.96
N PHE A 96 -14.83 24.54 21.92
CA PHE A 96 -15.04 25.99 21.76
C PHE A 96 -14.44 26.80 22.92
N LEU A 97 -14.64 26.34 24.16
CA LEU A 97 -14.12 26.98 25.38
C LEU A 97 -12.70 26.55 25.74
N GLN A 98 -12.06 25.73 24.91
CA GLN A 98 -10.67 25.25 25.09
C GLN A 98 -10.43 24.47 26.40
N VAL A 99 -11.43 23.73 26.88
CA VAL A 99 -11.33 22.79 28.00
C VAL A 99 -10.78 21.45 27.51
N SER A 100 -9.47 21.40 27.30
CA SER A 100 -8.76 20.30 26.62
C SER A 100 -9.01 18.91 27.22
N PHE A 101 -9.03 18.79 28.56
CA PHE A 101 -9.25 17.49 29.24
C PHE A 101 -10.64 16.90 28.92
N LEU A 102 -11.68 17.73 28.98
CA LEU A 102 -13.05 17.30 28.69
C LEU A 102 -13.23 17.03 27.20
N SER A 103 -12.66 17.87 26.31
CA SER A 103 -12.69 17.65 24.86
C SER A 103 -12.04 16.31 24.49
N LYS A 104 -10.87 16.00 25.08
CA LYS A 104 -10.19 14.72 24.88
C LYS A 104 -11.02 13.53 25.36
N ALA A 105 -11.62 13.63 26.55
CA ALA A 105 -12.48 12.56 27.08
C ALA A 105 -13.74 12.33 26.21
N CYS A 106 -14.34 13.40 25.69
CA CYS A 106 -15.48 13.29 24.76
C CYS A 106 -15.05 12.72 23.42
N SER A 107 -13.88 13.12 22.90
CA SER A 107 -13.27 12.54 21.69
C SER A 107 -13.06 11.03 21.84
N ASP A 108 -12.48 10.58 22.97
CA ASP A 108 -12.27 9.16 23.27
C ASP A 108 -13.58 8.36 23.34
N PHE A 109 -14.65 8.98 23.87
CA PHE A 109 -15.98 8.36 23.89
C PHE A 109 -16.56 8.28 22.47
N LEU A 110 -16.51 9.37 21.71
CA LEU A 110 -17.03 9.43 20.34
C LEU A 110 -16.33 8.42 19.43
N ILE A 111 -15.01 8.32 19.50
CA ILE A 111 -14.22 7.33 18.74
C ILE A 111 -14.73 5.90 18.97
N LYS A 112 -15.07 5.54 20.20
CA LYS A 112 -15.61 4.21 20.54
C LYS A 112 -17.04 3.98 20.05
N SER A 113 -17.77 5.05 19.76
CA SER A 113 -19.17 5.02 19.31
C SER A 113 -19.36 5.20 17.79
N ILE A 114 -18.28 5.32 17.01
CA ILE A 114 -18.35 5.52 15.56
C ILE A 114 -19.07 4.32 14.91
N ASN A 115 -20.06 4.62 14.07
CA ASN A 115 -20.82 3.65 13.29
C ASN A 115 -21.27 4.27 11.95
N LEU A 116 -21.91 3.46 11.09
CA LEU A 116 -22.35 3.88 9.74
C LEU A 116 -23.36 5.04 9.74
N VAL A 117 -24.05 5.30 10.85
CA VAL A 117 -25.07 6.35 10.95
C VAL A 117 -24.45 7.68 11.37
N ASN A 118 -23.51 7.67 12.32
CA ASN A 118 -22.95 8.91 12.88
C ASN A 118 -21.60 9.34 12.27
N CYS A 119 -20.92 8.49 11.49
CA CYS A 119 -19.54 8.77 11.07
C CYS A 119 -19.37 10.07 10.26
N LEU A 120 -20.30 10.37 9.35
CA LEU A 120 -20.26 11.59 8.53
C LEU A 120 -20.50 12.86 9.38
N GLN A 121 -21.42 12.77 10.34
CA GLN A 121 -21.65 13.86 11.30
C GLN A 121 -20.42 14.07 12.19
N LEU A 122 -19.81 13.00 12.70
CA LEU A 122 -18.59 13.08 13.52
C LEU A 122 -17.40 13.64 12.74
N LEU A 123 -17.27 13.33 11.46
CA LEU A 123 -16.30 13.98 10.57
C LEU A 123 -16.54 15.49 10.47
N SER A 124 -17.79 15.91 10.23
CA SER A 124 -18.14 17.33 10.14
C SER A 124 -17.89 18.08 11.44
N ILE A 125 -18.27 17.50 12.58
CA ILE A 125 -18.09 18.11 13.90
C ILE A 125 -16.60 18.14 14.28
N SER A 126 -15.84 17.08 14.02
CA SER A 126 -14.41 17.07 14.33
C SER A 126 -13.61 18.07 13.51
N ASP A 127 -13.95 18.26 12.24
CA ASP A 127 -13.36 19.30 11.36
C ASP A 127 -13.72 20.71 11.86
N SER A 128 -15.00 20.94 12.17
CA SER A 128 -15.51 22.26 12.63
C SER A 128 -14.89 22.73 13.94
N TYR A 129 -14.59 21.80 14.86
CA TYR A 129 -14.03 22.11 16.18
C TYR A 129 -12.53 21.77 16.30
N GLY A 130 -11.86 21.42 15.19
CA GLY A 130 -10.40 21.26 15.13
C GLY A 130 -9.84 20.04 15.86
N SER A 131 -10.63 18.99 16.06
CA SER A 131 -10.15 17.75 16.72
C SER A 131 -9.58 16.77 15.70
N ALA A 132 -8.29 16.89 15.41
CA ALA A 132 -7.57 15.99 14.49
C ALA A 132 -7.76 14.51 14.86
N ARG A 133 -7.62 14.13 16.14
CA ARG A 133 -7.73 12.73 16.56
C ARG A 133 -9.07 12.08 16.23
N LEU A 134 -10.18 12.76 16.54
CA LEU A 134 -11.54 12.28 16.19
C LEU A 134 -11.73 12.26 14.67
N PHE A 135 -11.24 13.31 13.98
CA PHE A 135 -11.32 13.42 12.53
C PHE A 135 -10.61 12.24 11.84
N ASP A 136 -9.39 11.91 12.24
CA ASP A 136 -8.60 10.84 11.64
C ASP A 136 -9.26 9.47 11.84
N HIS A 137 -9.78 9.18 13.03
CA HIS A 137 -10.49 7.91 13.30
C HIS A 137 -11.82 7.82 12.54
N ALA A 138 -12.55 8.94 12.43
CA ALA A 138 -13.79 8.99 11.67
C ALA A 138 -13.54 8.89 10.16
N LEU A 139 -12.46 9.51 9.66
CA LEU A 139 -12.04 9.44 8.26
C LEU A 139 -11.62 8.01 7.90
N TYR A 140 -10.80 7.38 8.75
CA TYR A 140 -10.43 5.98 8.64
C TYR A 140 -11.68 5.09 8.55
N PHE A 141 -12.64 5.27 9.48
CA PHE A 141 -13.89 4.50 9.46
C PHE A 141 -14.68 4.67 8.14
N VAL A 142 -14.77 5.91 7.64
CA VAL A 142 -15.44 6.21 6.37
C VAL A 142 -14.70 5.59 5.18
N GLN A 143 -13.37 5.61 5.15
CA GLN A 143 -12.58 4.99 4.10
C GLN A 143 -12.79 3.47 4.07
N HIS A 144 -12.82 2.81 5.23
CA HIS A 144 -13.04 1.35 5.33
C HIS A 144 -14.47 0.90 5.01
N HIS A 145 -15.46 1.77 5.16
CA HIS A 145 -16.87 1.45 4.90
C HIS A 145 -17.48 2.26 3.74
N PHE A 146 -16.63 2.83 2.88
CA PHE A 146 -17.04 3.76 1.83
C PHE A 146 -18.09 3.15 0.89
N SER A 147 -17.91 1.87 0.54
CA SER A 147 -18.83 1.09 -0.30
C SER A 147 -20.24 0.90 0.29
N LEU A 148 -20.42 1.02 1.61
CA LEU A 148 -21.73 0.99 2.26
C LEU A 148 -22.32 2.38 2.37
N LEU A 149 -21.48 3.37 2.65
CA LEU A 149 -21.89 4.76 2.85
C LEU A 149 -22.38 5.43 1.58
N PHE A 150 -21.83 5.10 0.39
CA PHE A 150 -22.25 5.74 -0.85
C PHE A 150 -23.75 5.55 -1.17
N LYS A 151 -24.37 4.50 -0.63
CA LYS A 151 -25.80 4.22 -0.82
C LYS A 151 -26.71 5.10 0.03
N SER A 152 -26.15 5.77 1.03
CA SER A 152 -26.89 6.67 1.93
C SER A 152 -27.11 8.04 1.27
N SER A 153 -28.23 8.69 1.60
CA SER A 153 -28.49 10.09 1.22
C SER A 153 -27.47 11.04 1.83
N ASP A 154 -27.03 10.75 3.05
CA ASP A 154 -26.14 11.62 3.85
C ASP A 154 -24.77 11.78 3.19
N PHE A 155 -24.36 10.79 2.39
CA PHE A 155 -23.14 10.86 1.60
C PHE A 155 -23.18 11.99 0.56
N LEU A 156 -24.34 12.24 -0.07
CA LEU A 156 -24.47 13.29 -1.09
C LEU A 156 -24.33 14.70 -0.50
N GLU A 157 -24.50 14.85 0.82
CA GLU A 157 -24.29 16.09 1.56
C GLU A 157 -22.84 16.25 2.06
N MET A 158 -21.95 15.27 1.81
CA MET A 158 -20.56 15.34 2.22
C MET A 158 -19.85 16.55 1.58
N ASN A 159 -19.01 17.21 2.38
CA ASN A 159 -18.26 18.37 1.91
C ASN A 159 -17.15 17.97 0.91
N PHE A 160 -16.76 18.91 0.05
CA PHE A 160 -15.74 18.69 -0.98
C PHE A 160 -14.38 18.23 -0.41
N GLY A 161 -13.93 18.84 0.70
CA GLY A 161 -12.61 18.57 1.27
C GLY A 161 -12.46 17.15 1.82
N VAL A 162 -13.50 16.66 2.50
CA VAL A 162 -13.56 15.28 3.02
C VAL A 162 -13.66 14.29 1.88
N LEU A 163 -14.53 14.55 0.88
CA LEU A 163 -14.59 13.69 -0.31
C LEU A 163 -13.22 13.59 -0.99
N GLN A 164 -12.56 14.73 -1.21
CA GLN A 164 -11.24 14.76 -1.82
C GLN A 164 -10.22 13.92 -1.01
N LYS A 165 -10.16 14.08 0.32
CA LYS A 165 -9.29 13.29 1.20
C LYS A 165 -9.59 11.78 1.13
N CYS A 166 -10.85 11.39 1.00
CA CYS A 166 -11.22 9.98 0.82
C CYS A 166 -10.70 9.44 -0.53
N LEU A 167 -10.88 10.19 -1.62
CA LEU A 167 -10.45 9.77 -2.96
C LEU A 167 -8.92 9.66 -3.08
N GLU A 168 -8.19 10.55 -2.40
CA GLU A 168 -6.72 10.57 -2.34
C GLU A 168 -6.12 9.39 -1.58
N SER A 169 -6.86 8.72 -0.70
CA SER A 169 -6.35 7.66 0.16
C SER A 169 -6.23 6.32 -0.57
N ASP A 170 -5.07 5.68 -0.50
CA ASP A 170 -4.85 4.36 -1.06
C ASP A 170 -5.67 3.27 -0.35
N GLU A 171 -6.01 3.49 0.92
CA GLU A 171 -6.77 2.58 1.79
C GLU A 171 -8.30 2.66 1.59
N LEU A 172 -8.76 3.45 0.62
CA LEU A 172 -10.19 3.58 0.32
C LEU A 172 -10.79 2.22 -0.09
N ASN A 173 -11.66 1.67 0.76
CA ASN A 173 -12.25 0.36 0.56
C ASN A 173 -13.48 0.43 -0.36
N VAL A 174 -13.23 0.15 -1.64
CA VAL A 174 -14.23 0.04 -2.68
C VAL A 174 -14.10 -1.28 -3.44
N PRO A 175 -15.21 -1.84 -3.96
CA PRO A 175 -15.16 -3.08 -4.71
C PRO A 175 -14.38 -2.90 -6.02
N GLU A 176 -14.55 -1.76 -6.69
CA GLU A 176 -13.96 -1.43 -7.98
C GLU A 176 -13.79 0.09 -8.10
N GLU A 177 -12.80 0.55 -8.87
CA GLU A 177 -12.57 1.99 -9.11
C GLU A 177 -13.75 2.63 -9.87
N GLU A 178 -14.53 1.84 -10.62
CA GLU A 178 -15.74 2.32 -11.31
C GLU A 178 -16.76 2.88 -10.31
N THR A 179 -16.84 2.29 -9.12
CA THR A 179 -17.71 2.79 -8.04
C THR A 179 -17.30 4.20 -7.64
N VAL A 180 -16.00 4.47 -7.58
CA VAL A 180 -15.44 5.78 -7.23
C VAL A 180 -15.82 6.82 -8.28
N LEU A 181 -15.68 6.50 -9.57
CA LEU A 181 -16.08 7.38 -10.67
C LEU A 181 -17.57 7.71 -10.60
N LYS A 182 -18.43 6.70 -10.42
CA LYS A 182 -19.89 6.88 -10.28
C LYS A 182 -20.23 7.79 -9.10
N VAL A 183 -19.57 7.59 -7.96
CA VAL A 183 -19.77 8.41 -6.75
C VAL A 183 -19.42 9.88 -6.99
N VAL A 184 -18.29 10.17 -7.65
CA VAL A 184 -17.88 11.54 -7.97
C VAL A 184 -18.90 12.24 -8.88
N LEU A 185 -19.40 11.53 -9.89
CA LEU A 185 -20.42 12.04 -10.81
C LEU A 185 -21.75 12.30 -10.09
N SER A 186 -22.23 11.33 -9.29
CA SER A 186 -23.47 11.47 -8.51
C SER A 186 -23.41 12.61 -7.51
N TRP A 187 -22.29 12.75 -6.78
CA TRP A 187 -22.08 13.85 -5.83
C TRP A 187 -22.10 15.21 -6.53
N THR A 188 -21.51 15.30 -7.74
CA THR A 188 -21.50 16.54 -8.51
C THR A 188 -22.89 16.91 -9.02
N LYS A 189 -23.64 15.92 -9.54
CA LYS A 189 -25.00 16.13 -10.07
C LYS A 189 -26.01 16.56 -9.01
N HIS A 190 -25.84 16.13 -7.75
CA HIS A 190 -26.71 16.50 -6.64
C HIS A 190 -26.82 18.01 -6.43
N ASN A 191 -25.73 18.77 -6.69
CA ASN A 191 -25.74 20.23 -6.66
C ASN A 191 -24.83 20.80 -7.77
N LEU A 192 -25.33 20.72 -9.00
CA LEU A 192 -24.55 21.01 -10.21
C LEU A 192 -24.02 22.46 -10.23
N GLU A 193 -24.82 23.44 -9.81
CA GLU A 193 -24.45 24.87 -9.86
C GLU A 193 -23.20 25.18 -9.03
N SER A 194 -23.11 24.64 -7.81
CA SER A 194 -21.99 24.88 -6.90
C SER A 194 -20.84 23.90 -7.07
N ARG A 195 -21.12 22.64 -7.48
CA ARG A 195 -20.13 21.55 -7.48
C ARG A 195 -19.43 21.32 -8.81
N GLN A 196 -19.97 21.80 -9.93
CA GLN A 196 -19.32 21.63 -11.26
C GLN A 196 -17.86 22.12 -11.29
N LYS A 197 -17.53 23.19 -10.56
CA LYS A 197 -16.17 23.74 -10.46
C LYS A 197 -15.18 22.81 -9.76
N HIS A 198 -15.68 21.87 -8.95
CA HIS A 198 -14.87 20.93 -8.17
C HIS A 198 -14.62 19.61 -8.92
N LEU A 199 -15.46 19.27 -9.91
CA LEU A 199 -15.38 18.02 -10.66
C LEU A 199 -13.98 17.75 -11.27
N PRO A 200 -13.29 18.71 -11.89
CA PRO A 200 -11.97 18.46 -12.49
C PRO A 200 -10.90 18.08 -11.46
N TYR A 201 -11.05 18.56 -10.22
CA TYR A 201 -10.15 18.22 -9.11
C TYR A 201 -10.43 16.81 -8.60
N LEU A 202 -11.70 16.43 -8.46
CA LEU A 202 -12.10 15.10 -7.98
C LEU A 202 -11.79 14.00 -8.99
N ILE A 203 -12.07 14.21 -10.28
CA ILE A 203 -11.81 13.21 -11.33
C ILE A 203 -10.32 12.86 -11.40
N LYS A 204 -9.42 13.82 -11.21
CA LYS A 204 -7.96 13.57 -11.17
C LYS A 204 -7.52 12.70 -9.99
N LYS A 205 -8.36 12.53 -8.97
CA LYS A 205 -8.10 11.64 -7.81
C LYS A 205 -8.67 10.24 -8.02
N VAL A 206 -9.48 10.04 -9.06
CA VAL A 206 -9.91 8.70 -9.50
C VAL A 206 -8.77 8.10 -10.31
N ARG A 207 -8.42 6.84 -10.05
CA ARG A 207 -7.36 6.11 -10.75
C ARG A 207 -7.87 5.64 -12.11
N LEU A 208 -8.11 6.58 -13.04
CA LEU A 208 -8.81 6.31 -14.30
C LEU A 208 -8.13 5.24 -15.16
N CYS A 209 -6.80 5.09 -15.12
CA CYS A 209 -6.10 4.02 -15.86
C CYS A 209 -6.31 2.60 -15.26
N GLN A 210 -7.02 2.52 -14.13
CA GLN A 210 -7.50 1.31 -13.46
C GLN A 210 -8.98 1.02 -13.76
N LEU A 211 -9.57 1.69 -14.75
CA LEU A 211 -10.92 1.38 -15.26
C LEU A 211 -10.82 0.57 -16.56
N SER A 212 -11.92 -0.10 -16.91
CA SER A 212 -12.03 -0.72 -18.23
C SER A 212 -12.18 0.36 -19.31
N GLU A 213 -11.74 0.06 -20.53
CA GLU A 213 -11.93 0.97 -21.66
C GLU A 213 -13.43 1.21 -21.92
N GLU A 214 -14.25 0.16 -21.80
CA GLU A 214 -15.71 0.20 -21.98
C GLU A 214 -16.35 1.18 -20.98
N THR A 215 -16.01 1.08 -19.70
CA THR A 215 -16.51 1.97 -18.63
C THR A 215 -16.17 3.45 -18.92
N LEU A 216 -14.96 3.72 -19.42
CA LEU A 216 -14.54 5.10 -19.75
C LEU A 216 -15.29 5.63 -20.98
N GLN A 217 -15.48 4.81 -22.01
CA GLN A 217 -16.25 5.18 -23.20
C GLN A 217 -17.72 5.43 -22.85
N ASP A 218 -18.34 4.57 -22.04
CA ASP A 218 -19.70 4.74 -21.55
C ASP A 218 -19.85 6.04 -20.74
N CYS A 219 -18.84 6.39 -19.95
CA CYS A 219 -18.83 7.67 -19.22
C CYS A 219 -18.82 8.87 -20.17
N LEU A 220 -18.04 8.82 -21.27
CA LEU A 220 -18.01 9.90 -22.26
C LEU A 220 -19.36 10.08 -22.96
N LEU A 221 -20.04 8.98 -23.28
CA LEU A 221 -21.33 8.99 -23.98
C LEU A 221 -22.47 9.49 -23.08
N ASN A 222 -22.52 9.03 -21.83
CA ASN A 222 -23.63 9.36 -20.93
C ASN A 222 -23.48 10.75 -20.27
N GLU A 223 -22.26 11.23 -20.07
CA GLU A 223 -21.97 12.46 -19.32
C GLU A 223 -21.40 13.60 -20.19
N GLU A 224 -21.51 13.49 -21.52
CA GLU A 224 -20.82 14.36 -22.48
C GLU A 224 -20.98 15.87 -22.17
N CYS A 225 -22.20 16.31 -21.89
CA CYS A 225 -22.50 17.71 -21.60
C CYS A 225 -21.79 18.23 -20.33
N LEU A 226 -21.76 17.41 -19.28
CA LEU A 226 -21.12 17.77 -18.00
C LEU A 226 -19.59 17.76 -18.12
N LEU A 227 -19.04 16.82 -18.89
CA LEU A 227 -17.59 16.69 -19.07
C LEU A 227 -17.02 17.81 -19.96
N LYS A 228 -17.76 18.22 -21.00
CA LYS A 228 -17.37 19.36 -21.86
C LYS A 228 -17.43 20.69 -21.13
N SER A 229 -18.43 20.90 -20.28
CA SER A 229 -18.55 22.16 -19.53
C SER A 229 -17.46 22.35 -18.46
N THR A 230 -16.78 21.27 -18.07
CA THR A 230 -15.83 21.25 -16.96
C THR A 230 -14.38 20.94 -17.38
N ASN A 231 -14.07 20.84 -18.68
CA ASN A 231 -12.76 20.38 -19.20
C ASN A 231 -12.33 18.98 -18.71
N CYS A 232 -13.28 18.16 -18.26
CA CYS A 232 -13.00 16.78 -17.82
C CYS A 232 -12.96 15.80 -19.00
N PHE A 233 -13.50 16.20 -20.15
CA PHE A 233 -13.50 15.39 -21.38
C PHE A 233 -12.09 14.98 -21.78
N ASP A 234 -11.15 15.93 -21.81
CA ASP A 234 -9.75 15.66 -22.18
C ASP A 234 -9.06 14.72 -21.18
N ILE A 235 -9.39 14.84 -19.89
CA ILE A 235 -8.83 13.98 -18.82
C ILE A 235 -9.23 12.52 -19.05
N ILE A 236 -10.51 12.27 -19.39
CA ILE A 236 -11.00 10.91 -19.65
C ILE A 236 -10.45 10.37 -20.98
N MET A 237 -10.37 11.21 -22.02
CA MET A 237 -9.76 10.82 -23.30
C MET A 237 -8.29 10.42 -23.15
N ASP A 238 -7.53 11.16 -22.34
CA ASP A 238 -6.14 10.80 -22.05
C ASP A 238 -6.04 9.52 -21.21
N ALA A 239 -6.99 9.28 -20.31
CA ALA A 239 -7.09 8.00 -19.59
C ALA A 239 -7.40 6.82 -20.53
N ILE A 240 -8.24 6.98 -21.56
CA ILE A 240 -8.48 5.92 -22.55
C ILE A 240 -7.18 5.57 -23.30
N LYS A 241 -6.45 6.59 -23.77
CA LYS A 241 -5.12 6.37 -24.40
C LYS A 241 -4.15 5.67 -23.46
N CYS A 242 -4.17 6.05 -22.18
CA CYS A 242 -3.37 5.46 -21.11
C CYS A 242 -3.65 3.95 -20.95
N VAL A 243 -4.93 3.57 -20.87
CA VAL A 243 -5.40 2.18 -20.76
C VAL A 243 -5.00 1.36 -22.00
N GLN A 244 -5.22 1.90 -23.20
CA GLN A 244 -4.87 1.24 -24.47
C GLN A 244 -3.35 1.05 -24.63
N GLY A 245 -2.55 2.06 -24.25
CA GLY A 245 -1.10 2.07 -24.47
C GLY A 245 -0.29 1.27 -23.45
N SER A 246 -0.72 1.23 -22.19
CA SER A 246 0.07 0.66 -21.07
C SER A 246 -0.58 -0.55 -20.40
N GLY A 247 -1.85 -0.85 -20.69
CA GLY A 247 -2.59 -2.08 -20.33
C GLY A 247 -2.06 -2.88 -19.14
N GLY A 248 -2.43 -2.49 -17.92
CA GLY A 248 -2.07 -3.20 -16.68
C GLY A 248 -0.67 -2.90 -16.12
N LEU A 249 0.12 -2.01 -16.75
CA LEU A 249 1.44 -1.56 -16.23
C LEU A 249 1.33 -0.48 -15.12
N PHE A 250 0.13 -0.10 -14.69
CA PHE A 250 -0.05 0.87 -13.62
C PHE A 250 -0.19 0.14 -12.28
N PRO A 251 0.80 0.26 -11.37
CA PRO A 251 0.77 -0.43 -10.08
C PRO A 251 -0.07 0.32 -9.03
N ASP A 252 -0.59 1.50 -9.36
CA ASP A 252 -1.36 2.36 -8.47
C ASP A 252 -2.83 1.92 -8.35
N ALA A 253 -3.14 0.62 -8.45
CA ALA A 253 -4.47 0.10 -8.16
C ALA A 253 -4.71 0.08 -6.65
N ARG A 254 -5.95 0.29 -6.19
CA ARG A 254 -6.22 0.32 -4.73
C ARG A 254 -6.08 -1.11 -4.22
N PRO A 255 -5.44 -1.34 -3.06
CA PRO A 255 -5.35 -2.68 -2.48
C PRO A 255 -6.71 -3.39 -2.44
N SER A 256 -7.79 -2.67 -2.10
CA SER A 256 -9.16 -3.21 -2.04
C SER A 256 -9.73 -3.66 -3.39
N THR A 257 -9.21 -3.12 -4.51
CA THR A 257 -9.66 -3.42 -5.88
C THR A 257 -8.82 -4.50 -6.57
N THR A 258 -7.88 -5.10 -5.85
CA THR A 258 -6.90 -6.02 -6.42
C THR A 258 -6.86 -7.37 -5.75
N GLU A 259 -6.42 -8.36 -6.52
CA GLU A 259 -6.11 -9.71 -6.06
C GLU A 259 -4.62 -9.99 -6.26
N LYS A 260 -3.99 -10.62 -5.27
CA LYS A 260 -2.57 -10.97 -5.28
C LYS A 260 -2.42 -12.49 -5.40
N TYR A 261 -1.42 -12.90 -6.16
CA TYR A 261 -1.11 -14.30 -6.42
C TYR A 261 0.39 -14.54 -6.32
N ILE A 262 0.77 -15.73 -5.87
CA ILE A 262 2.13 -16.22 -6.04
C ILE A 262 2.18 -16.93 -7.38
N PHE A 263 2.88 -16.35 -8.34
CA PHE A 263 3.15 -16.96 -9.64
C PHE A 263 4.38 -17.85 -9.54
N VAL A 264 4.25 -19.11 -9.96
CA VAL A 264 5.32 -20.09 -9.98
C VAL A 264 5.53 -20.57 -11.41
N HIS A 265 6.78 -20.58 -11.88
CA HIS A 265 7.15 -21.14 -13.18
C HIS A 265 8.45 -21.93 -13.12
N LYS A 266 8.45 -23.10 -13.75
CA LYS A 266 9.65 -23.90 -13.99
C LYS A 266 9.66 -24.43 -15.42
N THR A 267 10.79 -24.30 -16.10
CA THR A 267 11.13 -25.14 -17.27
C THR A 267 12.15 -26.19 -16.86
N GLU A 268 11.82 -27.46 -17.08
CA GLU A 268 12.73 -28.57 -16.79
C GLU A 268 13.99 -28.54 -17.67
N GLU A 269 15.01 -29.28 -17.27
CA GLU A 269 16.32 -29.32 -17.95
C GLU A 269 16.21 -29.69 -19.44
N ASN A 270 15.25 -30.54 -19.82
CA ASN A 270 14.99 -30.90 -21.21
C ASN A 270 14.47 -29.74 -22.07
N GLY A 271 14.05 -28.62 -21.46
CA GLY A 271 13.49 -27.45 -22.14
C GLY A 271 12.08 -27.62 -22.69
N GLU A 272 11.51 -28.83 -22.62
CA GLU A 272 10.19 -29.16 -23.20
C GLU A 272 9.08 -29.13 -22.15
N ALA A 273 9.37 -29.63 -20.95
CA ALA A 273 8.40 -29.67 -19.87
C ALA A 273 8.38 -28.34 -19.11
N GLN A 274 7.23 -27.67 -19.14
CA GLN A 274 7.00 -26.40 -18.45
C GLN A 274 5.84 -26.53 -17.48
N TYR A 275 6.03 -26.02 -16.27
CA TYR A 275 5.06 -26.03 -15.20
C TYR A 275 4.80 -24.61 -14.74
N THR A 276 3.54 -24.19 -14.80
CA THR A 276 3.13 -22.85 -14.40
C THR A 276 1.90 -22.92 -13.53
N PHE A 277 1.98 -22.32 -12.35
CA PHE A 277 0.93 -22.33 -11.35
C PHE A 277 0.73 -20.92 -10.79
N CYS A 278 -0.48 -20.65 -10.29
CA CYS A 278 -0.69 -19.50 -9.42
C CYS A 278 -1.41 -19.93 -8.14
N TYR A 279 -0.94 -19.42 -7.01
CA TYR A 279 -1.56 -19.60 -5.71
C TYR A 279 -2.38 -18.36 -5.35
N ASN A 280 -3.67 -18.55 -5.11
CA ASN A 280 -4.53 -17.49 -4.59
C ASN A 280 -4.41 -17.46 -3.05
N ILE A 281 -3.94 -16.33 -2.54
CA ILE A 281 -3.63 -16.14 -1.12
C ILE A 281 -4.90 -16.08 -0.27
N LYS A 282 -6.00 -15.54 -0.81
CA LYS A 282 -7.26 -15.37 -0.07
C LYS A 282 -8.02 -16.69 0.07
N SER A 283 -7.98 -17.52 -0.96
CA SER A 283 -8.71 -18.81 -0.98
C SER A 283 -7.87 -20.02 -0.61
N ASP A 284 -6.57 -19.85 -0.35
CA ASP A 284 -5.62 -20.95 -0.10
C ASP A 284 -5.78 -22.07 -1.14
N SER A 285 -5.64 -21.70 -2.41
CA SER A 285 -5.90 -22.62 -3.52
C SER A 285 -4.97 -22.39 -4.69
N TRP A 286 -4.50 -23.49 -5.26
CA TRP A 286 -3.68 -23.49 -6.46
C TRP A 286 -4.51 -23.61 -7.73
N LYS A 287 -4.08 -22.89 -8.78
CA LYS A 287 -4.59 -23.02 -10.13
C LYS A 287 -3.44 -23.37 -11.08
N ILE A 288 -3.58 -24.47 -11.80
CA ILE A 288 -2.66 -24.84 -12.87
C ILE A 288 -3.00 -24.00 -14.09
N LEU A 289 -2.01 -23.28 -14.61
CA LEU A 289 -2.19 -22.46 -15.80
C LEU A 289 -1.93 -23.32 -17.05
N PRO A 290 -2.69 -23.11 -18.14
CA PRO A 290 -2.42 -23.78 -19.41
C PRO A 290 -0.99 -23.46 -19.87
N GLN A 291 -0.42 -24.32 -20.73
CA GLN A 291 0.98 -24.23 -21.18
C GLN A 291 1.31 -22.79 -21.60
N SER A 292 1.93 -22.05 -20.69
CA SER A 292 2.45 -20.73 -20.96
C SER A 292 3.69 -20.97 -21.78
N HIS A 293 3.75 -20.45 -23.01
CA HIS A 293 4.98 -20.42 -23.80
C HIS A 293 5.96 -19.41 -23.20
N LEU A 294 6.24 -19.57 -21.91
CA LEU A 294 7.10 -18.71 -21.15
C LEU A 294 8.52 -18.96 -21.61
N ILE A 295 9.18 -17.87 -21.98
CA ILE A 295 10.60 -17.92 -22.28
C ILE A 295 11.29 -18.03 -20.92
N ASP A 296 11.98 -19.14 -20.73
CA ASP A 296 12.81 -19.38 -19.56
C ASP A 296 14.23 -19.62 -20.09
N LEU A 297 15.13 -18.68 -19.81
CA LEU A 297 16.55 -18.81 -20.18
C LEU A 297 17.35 -19.11 -18.91
N PRO A 298 18.29 -20.08 -18.94
CA PRO A 298 19.16 -20.36 -17.80
C PRO A 298 19.83 -19.10 -17.26
N GLY A 299 19.79 -18.91 -15.94
CA GLY A 299 20.39 -17.73 -15.28
C GLY A 299 19.72 -16.40 -15.61
N SER A 300 18.52 -16.41 -16.19
CA SER A 300 17.68 -15.21 -16.28
C SER A 300 17.07 -14.86 -14.93
N SER A 301 16.54 -13.64 -14.81
CA SER A 301 15.86 -13.18 -13.60
C SER A 301 14.46 -12.66 -13.91
N LEU A 302 13.53 -12.93 -12.99
CA LEU A 302 12.11 -12.60 -13.09
C LEU A 302 11.71 -11.55 -12.08
N SER A 303 10.93 -10.56 -12.52
CA SER A 303 10.35 -9.54 -11.64
C SER A 303 8.97 -9.11 -12.14
N SER A 304 8.06 -8.80 -11.24
CA SER A 304 6.71 -8.35 -11.59
C SER A 304 6.58 -6.83 -11.51
N TYR A 305 5.80 -6.22 -12.40
CA TYR A 305 5.43 -4.82 -12.31
C TYR A 305 4.01 -4.59 -12.84
N GLY A 306 3.15 -4.03 -11.98
CA GLY A 306 1.71 -4.02 -12.22
C GLY A 306 1.21 -5.45 -12.43
N GLU A 307 0.50 -5.65 -13.53
CA GLU A 307 -0.10 -6.92 -13.95
C GLU A 307 0.81 -7.69 -14.94
N LYS A 308 2.10 -7.37 -15.00
CA LYS A 308 3.07 -7.94 -15.94
C LYS A 308 4.23 -8.61 -15.23
N ILE A 309 4.89 -9.51 -15.95
CA ILE A 309 6.12 -10.17 -15.51
C ILE A 309 7.23 -9.87 -16.52
N PHE A 310 8.39 -9.48 -16.03
CA PHE A 310 9.57 -9.16 -16.83
C PHE A 310 10.63 -10.22 -16.61
N LEU A 311 11.13 -10.78 -17.71
CA LEU A 311 12.27 -11.68 -17.75
C LEU A 311 13.47 -10.91 -18.30
N THR A 312 14.59 -10.92 -17.58
CA THR A 312 15.81 -10.21 -17.97
C THR A 312 16.96 -11.18 -18.18
N GLY A 313 17.69 -11.01 -19.29
CA GLY A 313 18.95 -11.70 -19.54
C GLY A 313 18.85 -13.22 -19.60
N GLY A 314 19.89 -13.88 -19.11
CA GLY A 314 20.08 -15.33 -19.15
C GLY A 314 21.04 -15.77 -20.26
N CYS A 315 21.16 -17.08 -20.46
CA CYS A 315 22.06 -17.69 -21.44
C CYS A 315 21.33 -18.16 -22.69
N LYS A 316 21.96 -17.96 -23.85
CA LYS A 316 21.59 -18.59 -25.13
C LYS A 316 22.44 -19.85 -25.36
N GLY A 317 21.82 -20.87 -25.96
CA GLY A 317 22.52 -22.11 -26.32
C GLY A 317 22.32 -23.23 -25.29
N PRO A 318 23.12 -24.30 -25.37
CA PRO A 318 22.97 -25.50 -24.53
C PRO A 318 23.58 -25.26 -23.15
N CYS A 319 23.01 -24.34 -22.37
CA CYS A 319 23.38 -24.14 -20.97
C CYS A 319 22.44 -24.92 -20.06
N CYS A 320 22.99 -25.54 -19.01
CA CYS A 320 22.23 -26.16 -17.93
C CYS A 320 21.23 -25.15 -17.34
N ARG A 321 19.95 -25.53 -17.34
CA ARG A 321 18.87 -24.81 -16.64
C ARG A 321 18.96 -24.99 -15.13
N THR A 322 19.43 -26.17 -14.73
CA THR A 322 19.71 -26.57 -13.37
C THR A 322 21.01 -25.90 -12.93
N VAL A 323 20.90 -24.89 -12.06
CA VAL A 323 22.05 -24.20 -11.49
C VAL A 323 22.28 -24.69 -10.07
N ARG A 324 22.59 -25.98 -9.95
CA ARG A 324 22.94 -26.55 -8.65
C ARG A 324 24.13 -25.83 -8.07
N LEU A 325 23.99 -25.42 -6.81
CA LEU A 325 25.00 -24.68 -6.06
C LEU A 325 25.39 -23.34 -6.69
N HIS A 326 24.58 -22.77 -7.59
CA HIS A 326 24.87 -21.46 -8.15
C HIS A 326 26.27 -21.43 -8.80
N ILE A 327 26.55 -22.40 -9.69
CA ILE A 327 27.79 -22.45 -10.47
C ILE A 327 27.41 -22.34 -11.93
N ALA A 328 27.95 -21.36 -12.65
CA ALA A 328 27.66 -21.26 -14.08
C ALA A 328 28.61 -22.14 -14.89
N GLU A 329 28.15 -22.57 -16.07
CA GLU A 329 29.01 -23.27 -17.00
C GLU A 329 30.20 -22.42 -17.44
N SER A 330 31.33 -23.11 -17.66
CA SER A 330 32.57 -22.50 -18.15
C SER A 330 32.43 -21.88 -19.55
N TYR A 331 31.37 -22.23 -20.29
CA TYR A 331 31.09 -21.65 -21.60
C TYR A 331 29.61 -21.33 -21.68
N HIS A 332 29.27 -20.04 -21.60
CA HIS A 332 27.92 -19.55 -21.83
C HIS A 332 27.97 -18.23 -22.60
N ASP A 333 26.90 -17.95 -23.34
CA ASP A 333 26.69 -16.70 -24.07
C ASP A 333 25.48 -15.97 -23.50
N ALA A 334 25.73 -14.89 -22.75
CA ALA A 334 24.67 -14.13 -22.12
C ALA A 334 23.89 -13.30 -23.14
N THR A 335 22.60 -13.06 -22.86
CA THR A 335 21.73 -12.21 -23.67
C THR A 335 21.41 -10.89 -22.97
N ASP A 336 21.18 -9.84 -23.76
CA ASP A 336 20.69 -8.53 -23.33
C ASP A 336 19.15 -8.41 -23.45
N GLN A 337 18.50 -9.45 -23.96
CA GLN A 337 17.07 -9.46 -24.19
C GLN A 337 16.30 -9.30 -22.89
N THR A 338 15.23 -8.51 -22.96
CA THR A 338 14.24 -8.38 -21.91
C THR A 338 12.88 -8.67 -22.50
N TRP A 339 12.13 -9.54 -21.85
CA TRP A 339 10.81 -9.98 -22.29
C TRP A 339 9.75 -9.55 -21.28
N CYS A 340 8.58 -9.16 -21.77
CA CYS A 340 7.43 -8.85 -20.94
C CYS A 340 6.32 -9.86 -21.23
N TYR A 341 5.92 -10.59 -20.18
CA TYR A 341 4.75 -11.43 -20.17
C TYR A 341 3.51 -10.61 -19.83
N CYS A 342 2.45 -10.82 -20.60
CA CYS A 342 1.12 -10.34 -20.28
C CYS A 342 0.21 -11.53 -19.95
N PRO A 343 0.02 -11.87 -18.66
CA PRO A 343 -0.84 -12.97 -18.23
C PRO A 343 -2.27 -12.88 -18.79
N VAL A 344 -2.82 -11.67 -18.88
CA VAL A 344 -4.18 -11.42 -19.42
C VAL A 344 -4.33 -11.86 -20.87
N LYS A 345 -3.27 -11.69 -21.68
CA LYS A 345 -3.26 -12.08 -23.10
C LYS A 345 -2.62 -13.45 -23.32
N ASN A 346 -2.03 -14.03 -22.28
CA ASN A 346 -1.14 -15.18 -22.33
C ASN A 346 -0.07 -15.06 -23.43
N ASP A 347 0.60 -13.92 -23.51
CA ASP A 347 1.55 -13.61 -24.59
C ASP A 347 2.83 -12.95 -24.08
N PHE A 348 3.93 -13.20 -24.79
CA PHE A 348 5.27 -12.68 -24.52
C PHE A 348 5.72 -11.78 -25.65
N PHE A 349 6.21 -10.60 -25.31
CA PHE A 349 6.78 -9.69 -26.29
C PHE A 349 8.13 -9.14 -25.81
N LEU A 350 9.02 -8.97 -26.78
CA LEU A 350 10.32 -8.36 -26.56
C LEU A 350 10.11 -6.87 -26.26
N VAL A 351 10.74 -6.38 -25.19
CA VAL A 351 10.83 -4.95 -24.89
C VAL A 351 12.24 -4.45 -25.21
N SER A 352 12.51 -3.17 -24.94
CA SER A 352 13.85 -2.60 -25.11
C SER A 352 14.89 -3.48 -24.43
N THR A 353 15.99 -3.78 -25.13
CA THR A 353 17.07 -4.63 -24.62
C THR A 353 17.93 -3.86 -23.62
N MET A 354 18.53 -4.59 -22.68
CA MET A 354 19.56 -4.05 -21.78
C MET A 354 20.77 -3.56 -22.60
N LYS A 355 21.61 -2.72 -22.00
CA LYS A 355 22.84 -2.24 -22.64
C LYS A 355 23.93 -3.30 -22.58
N THR A 356 24.00 -4.06 -21.49
CA THR A 356 24.98 -5.14 -21.31
C THR A 356 24.26 -6.50 -21.25
N PRO A 357 24.66 -7.49 -22.07
CA PRO A 357 24.18 -8.86 -21.95
C PRO A 357 24.66 -9.50 -20.64
N ARG A 358 23.76 -10.19 -19.92
CA ARG A 358 24.08 -10.77 -18.61
C ARG A 358 23.26 -12.01 -18.27
N THR A 359 23.88 -12.88 -17.47
CA THR A 359 23.30 -14.08 -16.86
C THR A 359 23.74 -14.17 -15.40
N MET A 360 23.03 -14.97 -14.59
CA MET A 360 23.25 -15.13 -13.16
C MET A 360 23.25 -13.80 -12.40
N HIS A 361 22.48 -12.84 -12.92
CA HIS A 361 22.18 -11.56 -12.28
C HIS A 361 20.86 -11.69 -11.52
N THR A 362 20.56 -10.66 -10.72
CA THR A 362 19.25 -10.50 -10.11
C THR A 362 18.55 -9.29 -10.69
N SER A 363 17.22 -9.32 -10.65
CA SER A 363 16.37 -8.22 -11.02
C SER A 363 15.35 -7.94 -9.92
N VAL A 364 15.12 -6.66 -9.63
CA VAL A 364 14.25 -6.24 -8.54
C VAL A 364 13.54 -4.93 -8.90
N MET A 365 12.28 -4.79 -8.46
CA MET A 365 11.53 -3.55 -8.65
C MET A 365 11.75 -2.59 -7.48
N ALA A 366 12.09 -1.33 -7.78
CA ALA A 366 12.09 -0.24 -6.82
C ALA A 366 11.69 1.08 -7.52
N LEU A 367 10.94 1.96 -6.84
CA LEU A 367 10.49 3.25 -7.41
C LEU A 367 9.90 3.14 -8.83
N ASN A 368 9.09 2.10 -9.08
CA ASN A 368 8.48 1.80 -10.37
C ASN A 368 9.47 1.55 -11.53
N LYS A 369 10.70 1.15 -11.21
CA LYS A 369 11.73 0.78 -12.18
C LYS A 369 12.28 -0.60 -11.86
N LEU A 370 12.56 -1.36 -12.92
CA LEU A 370 13.21 -2.65 -12.84
C LEU A 370 14.71 -2.43 -12.80
N PHE A 371 15.37 -2.79 -11.72
CA PHE A 371 16.82 -2.76 -11.59
C PHE A 371 17.38 -4.13 -11.90
N VAL A 372 18.52 -4.14 -12.59
CA VAL A 372 19.24 -5.35 -12.96
C VAL A 372 20.68 -5.23 -12.48
N ILE A 373 21.09 -6.16 -11.61
CA ILE A 373 22.26 -6.02 -10.76
C ILE A 373 23.16 -7.27 -10.88
N GLY A 374 24.45 -7.02 -11.11
CA GLY A 374 25.48 -8.06 -11.16
C GLY A 374 25.39 -8.97 -12.39
N GLY A 375 25.79 -10.23 -12.19
CA GLY A 375 25.87 -11.26 -13.23
C GLY A 375 27.17 -11.21 -14.04
N LYS A 376 27.19 -11.96 -15.14
CA LYS A 376 28.34 -12.06 -16.05
C LYS A 376 27.89 -12.15 -17.51
N THR A 377 28.78 -11.73 -18.42
CA THR A 377 28.48 -11.76 -19.87
C THR A 377 29.02 -13.00 -20.58
N ARG A 378 30.21 -13.49 -20.18
CA ARG A 378 30.89 -14.63 -20.83
C ARG A 378 31.54 -15.53 -19.78
N GLY A 379 31.61 -16.83 -20.09
CA GLY A 379 32.00 -17.88 -19.15
C GLY A 379 33.48 -18.19 -18.92
N SER A 380 34.46 -17.48 -19.50
CA SER A 380 35.87 -17.82 -19.24
C SER A 380 36.25 -17.59 -17.77
N GLN A 381 37.03 -18.52 -17.19
CA GLN A 381 37.46 -18.59 -15.78
C GLN A 381 38.02 -17.29 -15.15
N ASP A 382 38.34 -16.26 -15.95
CA ASP A 382 38.96 -15.00 -15.51
C ASP A 382 38.07 -13.74 -15.63
N ILE A 383 36.76 -13.87 -15.89
CA ILE A 383 35.87 -12.69 -16.00
C ILE A 383 35.21 -12.39 -14.65
N LYS A 384 35.57 -11.23 -14.09
CA LYS A 384 34.95 -10.64 -12.90
C LYS A 384 33.46 -10.36 -13.14
N SER A 385 32.64 -10.53 -12.10
CA SER A 385 31.23 -10.13 -12.13
C SER A 385 31.06 -8.67 -12.60
N LEU A 386 29.98 -8.43 -13.34
CA LEU A 386 29.61 -7.11 -13.83
C LEU A 386 29.37 -6.16 -12.67
N LEU A 387 29.94 -4.96 -12.78
CA LEU A 387 29.70 -3.87 -11.84
C LEU A 387 28.58 -2.95 -12.30
N ASP A 388 28.36 -2.89 -13.61
CA ASP A 388 27.33 -2.07 -14.23
C ASP A 388 25.93 -2.52 -13.81
N VAL A 389 25.18 -1.55 -13.29
CA VAL A 389 23.79 -1.69 -12.89
C VAL A 389 22.94 -0.86 -13.82
N GLU A 390 21.83 -1.43 -14.26
CA GLU A 390 20.91 -0.78 -15.18
C GLU A 390 19.52 -0.74 -14.58
N SER A 391 18.76 0.31 -14.90
CA SER A 391 17.36 0.44 -14.53
C SER A 391 16.50 0.62 -15.77
N TYR A 392 15.37 -0.08 -15.83
CA TYR A 392 14.37 0.02 -16.88
C TYR A 392 13.10 0.63 -16.33
N ASN A 393 12.58 1.64 -17.01
CA ASN A 393 11.26 2.19 -16.72
C ASN A 393 10.23 1.55 -17.66
N PRO A 394 9.30 0.71 -17.16
CA PRO A 394 8.31 0.03 -18.01
C PRO A 394 7.34 0.97 -18.74
N LEU A 395 7.13 2.19 -18.22
CA LEU A 395 6.24 3.18 -18.82
C LEU A 395 6.94 3.96 -19.96
N SER A 396 8.18 4.43 -19.74
CA SER A 396 8.94 5.11 -20.81
C SER A 396 9.63 4.15 -21.78
N LYS A 397 9.77 2.88 -21.40
CA LYS A 397 10.44 1.81 -22.16
C LYS A 397 11.92 2.08 -22.41
N GLU A 398 12.59 2.73 -21.45
CA GLU A 398 13.99 3.12 -21.57
C GLU A 398 14.86 2.47 -20.49
N TRP A 399 16.06 2.05 -20.90
CA TRP A 399 17.13 1.59 -20.01
C TRP A 399 18.11 2.73 -19.70
N VAL A 400 18.39 2.93 -18.43
CA VAL A 400 19.32 3.93 -17.92
C VAL A 400 20.39 3.24 -17.08
N SER A 401 21.65 3.61 -17.28
CA SER A 401 22.75 3.14 -16.43
C SER A 401 22.74 3.95 -15.15
N VAL A 402 22.84 3.27 -14.01
CA VAL A 402 22.88 3.90 -12.68
C VAL A 402 24.25 3.65 -12.05
N SER A 403 24.46 4.10 -10.81
CA SER A 403 25.73 3.90 -10.12
C SER A 403 26.12 2.42 -10.08
N PRO A 404 27.36 2.09 -10.43
CA PRO A 404 27.82 0.71 -10.47
C PRO A 404 27.95 0.14 -9.05
N LEU A 405 27.88 -1.17 -8.94
CA LEU A 405 28.19 -1.90 -7.72
C LEU A 405 29.60 -1.52 -7.21
N PRO A 406 29.77 -1.34 -5.88
CA PRO A 406 31.08 -1.07 -5.29
C PRO A 406 32.11 -2.17 -5.58
N ARG A 407 31.63 -3.43 -5.68
CA ARG A 407 32.43 -4.62 -5.93
C ARG A 407 31.62 -5.67 -6.69
N GLY A 408 32.32 -6.54 -7.42
CA GLY A 408 31.71 -7.64 -8.16
C GLY A 408 31.13 -8.68 -7.20
N ILE A 409 29.91 -9.12 -7.48
CA ILE A 409 29.16 -10.06 -6.66
C ILE A 409 28.70 -11.22 -7.55
N TYR A 410 28.90 -12.44 -7.09
CA TYR A 410 28.41 -13.67 -7.70
C TYR A 410 27.07 -14.06 -7.05
N TYR A 411 26.14 -14.47 -7.91
CA TYR A 411 24.77 -14.86 -7.55
C TYR A 411 24.12 -13.91 -6.55
N PRO A 412 23.99 -12.63 -6.94
CA PRO A 412 23.34 -11.67 -6.08
C PRO A 412 21.87 -12.07 -5.89
N GLU A 413 21.38 -11.94 -4.67
CA GLU A 413 19.96 -11.94 -4.33
C GLU A 413 19.60 -10.51 -3.92
N ALA A 414 18.52 -9.97 -4.49
CA ALA A 414 18.11 -8.59 -4.24
C ALA A 414 16.65 -8.47 -3.81
N SER A 415 16.42 -7.53 -2.90
CA SER A 415 15.09 -7.23 -2.38
C SER A 415 14.94 -5.73 -2.14
N ALA A 416 13.76 -5.18 -2.43
CA ALA A 416 13.50 -3.76 -2.23
C ALA A 416 12.63 -3.52 -0.99
N CYS A 417 13.12 -2.71 -0.06
CA CYS A 417 12.30 -2.12 0.99
C CYS A 417 12.15 -0.62 0.69
N GLN A 418 10.92 -0.22 0.34
CA GLN A 418 10.61 1.15 -0.05
C GLN A 418 11.46 1.62 -1.26
N ASN A 419 12.35 2.60 -1.06
CA ASN A 419 13.24 3.15 -2.08
C ASN A 419 14.68 2.61 -2.00
N VAL A 420 14.96 1.68 -1.09
CA VAL A 420 16.28 1.09 -0.91
C VAL A 420 16.27 -0.34 -1.41
N ILE A 421 17.21 -0.66 -2.28
CA ILE A 421 17.47 -2.03 -2.75
C ILE A 421 18.59 -2.62 -1.91
N TYR A 422 18.34 -3.78 -1.33
CA TYR A 422 19.32 -4.56 -0.60
C TYR A 422 19.81 -5.69 -1.49
N VAL A 423 21.12 -5.89 -1.53
CA VAL A 423 21.76 -6.91 -2.37
C VAL A 423 22.74 -7.71 -1.53
N LEU A 424 22.56 -9.02 -1.54
CA LEU A 424 23.46 -9.98 -0.89
C LEU A 424 24.07 -10.89 -1.95
N GLY A 425 25.31 -11.29 -1.78
CA GLY A 425 25.96 -12.32 -2.60
C GLY A 425 27.42 -12.47 -2.21
N SER A 426 28.22 -13.22 -2.97
CA SER A 426 29.63 -13.49 -2.62
C SER A 426 30.63 -12.87 -3.61
N GLU A 427 31.82 -12.51 -3.16
CA GLU A 427 32.93 -12.07 -4.03
C GLU A 427 33.49 -13.19 -4.93
N VAL A 428 33.24 -14.44 -4.57
CA VAL A 428 33.75 -15.61 -5.29
C VAL A 428 32.63 -16.57 -5.63
N GLU A 429 32.76 -17.24 -6.78
CA GLU A 429 31.96 -18.42 -7.08
C GLU A 429 32.30 -19.49 -6.03
N ILE A 430 31.29 -20.22 -5.53
CA ILE A 430 31.39 -21.07 -4.33
C ILE A 430 32.63 -21.98 -4.43
N THR A 431 33.68 -21.65 -3.70
CA THR A 431 34.77 -22.60 -3.41
C THR A 431 34.28 -23.53 -2.32
N ASP A 432 34.63 -24.82 -2.35
CA ASP A 432 34.19 -25.85 -1.40
C ASP A 432 34.42 -25.53 0.11
N ALA A 433 35.07 -24.40 0.44
CA ALA A 433 35.17 -23.86 1.78
C ALA A 433 34.22 -22.67 1.98
N PHE A 434 33.25 -22.82 2.89
CA PHE A 434 32.43 -21.73 3.41
C PHE A 434 33.32 -20.61 3.96
N ASN A 435 33.31 -19.44 3.30
CA ASN A 435 34.02 -18.26 3.80
C ASN A 435 33.09 -17.04 3.86
N PRO A 436 32.43 -16.80 5.01
CA PRO A 436 31.50 -15.70 5.16
C PRO A 436 32.16 -14.31 5.12
N SER A 437 33.50 -14.24 5.19
CA SER A 437 34.21 -12.96 5.01
C SER A 437 34.17 -12.46 3.56
N LEU A 438 33.71 -13.29 2.62
CA LEU A 438 33.57 -12.96 1.19
C LEU A 438 32.14 -12.56 0.84
N ASP A 439 31.20 -12.71 1.78
CA ASP A 439 29.82 -12.31 1.59
C ASP A 439 29.72 -10.78 1.65
N CYS A 440 29.07 -10.24 0.63
CA CYS A 440 28.81 -8.83 0.47
C CYS A 440 27.37 -8.54 0.88
N PHE A 441 27.17 -7.46 1.62
CA PHE A 441 25.84 -6.91 1.87
C PHE A 441 25.84 -5.43 1.50
N PHE A 442 25.11 -5.07 0.45
CA PHE A 442 25.01 -3.70 -0.01
C PHE A 442 23.58 -3.19 0.09
N ASN A 443 23.47 -1.89 0.29
CA ASN A 443 22.23 -1.17 0.02
C ASN A 443 22.45 -0.14 -1.09
N TYR A 444 21.40 0.11 -1.86
CA TYR A 444 21.36 1.10 -2.92
C TYR A 444 20.13 1.97 -2.74
N ASN A 445 20.35 3.27 -2.54
CA ASN A 445 19.27 4.23 -2.48
C ASN A 445 18.89 4.64 -3.91
N ALA A 446 17.74 4.17 -4.38
CA ALA A 446 17.27 4.39 -5.75
C ALA A 446 16.83 5.84 -6.02
N THR A 447 16.64 6.66 -4.98
CA THR A 447 16.33 8.09 -5.10
C THR A 447 17.59 8.91 -5.32
N THR A 448 18.65 8.63 -4.56
CA THR A 448 19.92 9.38 -4.63
C THR A 448 20.93 8.78 -5.59
N ASP A 449 20.66 7.57 -6.09
CA ASP A 449 21.59 6.80 -6.94
C ASP A 449 22.95 6.62 -6.24
N GLN A 450 22.94 6.01 -5.05
CA GLN A 450 24.14 5.82 -4.23
C GLN A 450 24.14 4.43 -3.57
N TRP A 451 25.32 3.81 -3.54
CA TRP A 451 25.58 2.55 -2.86
C TRP A 451 26.20 2.78 -1.48
N SER A 452 25.88 1.91 -0.53
CA SER A 452 26.58 1.78 0.75
C SER A 452 26.81 0.30 1.07
N GLU A 453 27.95 0.00 1.68
CA GLU A 453 28.24 -1.32 2.21
C GLU A 453 27.74 -1.43 3.65
N LEU A 454 27.09 -2.55 3.94
CA LEU A 454 26.55 -2.89 5.24
C LEU A 454 27.31 -4.07 5.82
N VAL A 455 27.30 -4.15 7.15
CA VAL A 455 27.86 -5.31 7.85
C VAL A 455 26.74 -6.32 8.07
N ALA A 456 26.91 -7.51 7.52
CA ALA A 456 26.11 -8.66 7.92
C ALA A 456 26.67 -9.20 9.24
N GLU A 457 26.18 -8.70 10.39
CA GLU A 457 26.64 -9.15 11.71
C GLU A 457 26.45 -10.66 11.91
N PHE A 458 25.44 -11.23 11.24
CA PHE A 458 25.14 -12.66 11.19
C PHE A 458 25.73 -13.37 9.96
N GLY A 459 26.45 -12.65 9.10
CA GLY A 459 27.06 -13.19 7.88
C GLY A 459 27.99 -14.38 8.14
N GLN A 460 28.50 -14.55 9.37
CA GLN A 460 29.28 -15.73 9.76
C GLN A 460 28.52 -17.06 9.74
N PHE A 461 27.18 -17.05 9.59
CA PHE A 461 26.33 -18.22 9.81
C PHE A 461 25.66 -18.78 8.55
N PHE A 462 25.67 -18.05 7.43
CA PHE A 462 25.01 -18.47 6.19
C PHE A 462 25.82 -18.01 4.97
N HIS A 463 25.67 -18.70 3.84
CA HIS A 463 26.33 -18.35 2.59
C HIS A 463 25.42 -17.44 1.78
N ALA A 464 25.87 -16.24 1.40
CA ALA A 464 24.99 -15.25 0.74
C ALA A 464 24.41 -15.70 -0.61
N THR A 465 24.93 -16.77 -1.23
CA THR A 465 24.36 -17.38 -2.44
C THR A 465 23.29 -18.45 -2.16
N LEU A 466 23.04 -18.80 -0.90
CA LEU A 466 22.07 -19.81 -0.47
C LEU A 466 20.96 -19.18 0.38
N ILE A 467 20.56 -17.96 0.04
CA ILE A 467 19.53 -17.22 0.75
C ILE A 467 18.43 -16.77 -0.20
N LYS A 468 17.27 -16.48 0.38
CA LYS A 468 16.24 -15.66 -0.26
C LYS A 468 15.97 -14.41 0.55
N ALA A 469 15.88 -13.28 -0.14
CA ALA A 469 15.66 -11.98 0.48
C ALA A 469 14.26 -11.46 0.17
N VAL A 470 13.40 -11.38 1.19
CA VAL A 470 11.98 -11.03 1.02
C VAL A 470 11.62 -9.81 1.87
N PRO A 471 10.89 -8.82 1.32
CA PRO A 471 10.48 -7.64 2.09
C PRO A 471 9.05 -7.84 2.64
N VAL A 472 8.87 -7.58 3.93
CA VAL A 472 7.58 -7.69 4.64
C VAL A 472 7.45 -6.50 5.58
N ASN A 473 6.38 -5.71 5.47
CA ASN A 473 6.13 -4.52 6.30
C ASN A 473 7.36 -3.60 6.50
N CYS A 474 8.03 -3.24 5.40
CA CYS A 474 9.25 -2.40 5.40
C CYS A 474 10.45 -3.00 6.16
N THR A 475 10.39 -4.28 6.53
CA THR A 475 11.49 -5.03 7.13
C THR A 475 12.01 -6.03 6.10
N LEU A 476 13.33 -6.17 6.01
CA LEU A 476 13.95 -7.16 5.14
C LEU A 476 14.08 -8.48 5.90
N TYR A 477 13.66 -9.59 5.30
CA TYR A 477 13.86 -10.91 5.86
C TYR A 477 14.78 -11.72 4.97
N ILE A 478 15.76 -12.37 5.59
CA ILE A 478 16.68 -13.30 4.94
C ILE A 478 16.31 -14.70 5.39
N CYS A 479 15.88 -15.51 4.43
CA CYS A 479 15.61 -16.93 4.61
C CYS A 479 16.84 -17.70 4.16
N ASP A 480 17.61 -18.20 5.13
CA ASP A 480 18.77 -19.04 4.84
C ASP A 480 18.32 -20.46 4.53
N LEU A 481 18.51 -20.84 3.28
CA LEU A 481 18.10 -22.11 2.72
C LEU A 481 18.99 -23.27 3.20
N SER A 482 20.20 -22.98 3.68
CA SER A 482 21.16 -23.99 4.11
C SER A 482 21.01 -24.37 5.59
N THR A 483 20.66 -23.42 6.46
CA THR A 483 20.44 -23.66 7.89
C THR A 483 18.98 -23.63 8.31
N TYR A 484 18.07 -23.39 7.36
CA TYR A 484 16.63 -23.26 7.57
C TYR A 484 16.22 -22.12 8.50
N LYS A 485 17.12 -21.16 8.75
CA LYS A 485 16.89 -20.05 9.68
C LYS A 485 16.39 -18.82 8.96
N VAL A 486 15.60 -18.03 9.68
CA VAL A 486 15.11 -16.73 9.21
C VAL A 486 15.63 -15.62 10.10
N TYR A 487 16.12 -14.57 9.46
CA TYR A 487 16.60 -13.37 10.11
C TYR A 487 15.82 -12.16 9.57
N SER A 488 15.40 -11.27 10.45
CA SER A 488 14.89 -9.95 10.07
C SER A 488 15.99 -8.91 10.19
N PHE A 489 15.98 -7.94 9.29
CA PHE A 489 16.84 -6.77 9.27
C PHE A 489 15.96 -5.53 9.20
N CYS A 490 16.08 -4.65 10.18
CA CYS A 490 15.38 -3.37 10.22
C CYS A 490 16.21 -2.32 9.47
N PRO A 491 15.74 -1.81 8.31
CA PRO A 491 16.43 -0.77 7.54
C PRO A 491 16.80 0.48 8.34
N ASP A 492 15.89 0.92 9.22
CA ASP A 492 16.02 2.19 9.93
C ASP A 492 17.08 2.15 11.03
N THR A 493 17.17 1.01 11.73
CA THR A 493 18.08 0.84 12.87
C THR A 493 19.36 0.08 12.48
N CYS A 494 19.38 -0.55 11.31
CA CYS A 494 20.41 -1.47 10.85
C CYS A 494 20.64 -2.64 11.82
N VAL A 495 19.61 -3.03 12.57
CA VAL A 495 19.66 -4.13 13.54
C VAL A 495 19.08 -5.40 12.93
N TRP A 496 19.76 -6.50 13.19
CA TRP A 496 19.35 -7.84 12.83
C TRP A 496 18.71 -8.58 14.01
N LYS A 497 17.73 -9.44 13.74
CA LYS A 497 17.07 -10.29 14.72
C LYS A 497 16.78 -11.68 14.14
N GLY A 498 17.01 -12.72 14.94
CA GLY A 498 16.60 -14.08 14.59
C GLY A 498 15.09 -14.26 14.80
N GLU A 499 14.40 -14.79 13.81
CA GLU A 499 12.94 -14.97 13.79
C GLU A 499 12.51 -16.42 13.94
N GLY A 500 13.44 -17.38 13.83
CA GLY A 500 13.19 -18.81 14.00
C GLY A 500 13.73 -19.63 12.85
N SER A 501 13.14 -20.80 12.63
CA SER A 501 13.45 -21.69 11.52
C SER A 501 12.18 -22.24 10.87
N PHE A 502 12.25 -22.52 9.57
CA PHE A 502 11.24 -23.28 8.85
C PHE A 502 11.61 -24.77 8.81
N GLU A 503 10.64 -25.63 8.51
CA GLU A 503 10.83 -27.09 8.53
C GLU A 503 10.87 -27.71 7.12
N CYS A 504 10.33 -27.02 6.11
CA CYS A 504 10.35 -27.49 4.74
C CYS A 504 11.76 -27.44 4.12
N ALA A 505 11.92 -28.11 2.98
CA ALA A 505 13.17 -28.10 2.22
C ALA A 505 13.66 -26.67 1.94
N GLY A 506 14.94 -26.44 2.21
CA GLY A 506 15.56 -25.13 2.10
C GLY A 506 16.24 -24.96 0.77
N PHE A 507 17.07 -25.92 0.35
CA PHE A 507 17.87 -25.76 -0.86
C PHE A 507 16.98 -25.52 -2.09
N ASN A 508 17.33 -24.45 -2.82
CA ASN A 508 16.67 -24.03 -4.05
C ASN A 508 15.15 -23.80 -3.93
N ALA A 509 14.65 -23.58 -2.71
CA ALA A 509 13.26 -23.21 -2.46
C ALA A 509 12.96 -21.80 -3.02
N GLY A 510 11.69 -21.61 -3.40
CA GLY A 510 11.16 -20.29 -3.67
C GLY A 510 10.82 -19.57 -2.37
N ALA A 511 10.97 -18.24 -2.33
CA ALA A 511 10.45 -17.44 -1.23
C ALA A 511 9.83 -16.13 -1.73
N VAL A 512 8.70 -15.75 -1.14
CA VAL A 512 8.05 -14.46 -1.44
C VAL A 512 7.47 -13.82 -0.18
N GLY A 513 7.64 -12.50 -0.05
CA GLY A 513 7.05 -11.69 1.01
C GLY A 513 5.75 -11.02 0.54
N ILE A 514 4.69 -11.13 1.33
CA ILE A 514 3.39 -10.53 1.02
C ILE A 514 2.75 -10.01 2.30
N GLU A 515 2.52 -8.70 2.37
CA GLU A 515 1.91 -8.03 3.52
C GLU A 515 2.69 -8.32 4.82
N ASP A 516 2.12 -9.10 5.73
CA ASP A 516 2.74 -9.53 7.00
C ASP A 516 3.24 -10.99 6.96
N LYS A 517 3.30 -11.60 5.78
CA LYS A 517 3.61 -13.02 5.60
C LYS A 517 4.83 -13.28 4.72
N ILE A 518 5.54 -14.37 5.01
CA ILE A 518 6.61 -14.92 4.15
C ILE A 518 6.22 -16.33 3.75
N TYR A 519 6.19 -16.60 2.46
CA TYR A 519 5.96 -17.94 1.92
C TYR A 519 7.28 -18.57 1.51
N ILE A 520 7.54 -19.80 1.95
CA ILE A 520 8.60 -20.68 1.45
C ILE A 520 7.93 -21.81 0.68
N LEU A 521 8.39 -22.06 -0.55
CA LEU A 521 7.74 -22.98 -1.48
C LEU A 521 8.75 -24.02 -1.99
N GLY A 522 8.39 -25.29 -1.89
CA GLY A 522 9.14 -26.40 -2.51
C GLY A 522 10.60 -26.48 -2.05
N GLY A 523 11.48 -26.77 -2.99
CA GLY A 523 12.90 -26.98 -2.76
C GLY A 523 13.25 -28.46 -2.65
N ASP A 524 14.49 -28.74 -2.25
CA ASP A 524 15.01 -30.09 -2.08
C ASP A 524 15.65 -30.33 -0.70
N TYR A 525 15.30 -31.46 -0.07
CA TYR A 525 15.94 -31.95 1.16
C TYR A 525 17.30 -32.57 0.83
N ALA A 526 17.35 -33.20 -0.34
CA ALA A 526 18.51 -33.83 -0.94
C ALA A 526 18.32 -33.83 -2.47
N PRO A 527 19.38 -34.07 -3.26
CA PRO A 527 19.33 -34.03 -4.73
C PRO A 527 18.17 -34.77 -5.41
N ASP A 528 17.64 -35.84 -4.82
CA ASP A 528 16.56 -36.65 -5.39
C ASP A 528 15.26 -36.58 -4.55
N GLU A 529 15.21 -35.71 -3.54
CA GLU A 529 14.12 -35.55 -2.58
C GLU A 529 13.56 -34.13 -2.65
N ILE A 530 12.73 -33.90 -3.68
CA ILE A 530 12.09 -32.61 -3.98
C ILE A 530 10.70 -32.60 -3.34
N THR A 531 10.31 -31.48 -2.73
CA THR A 531 9.01 -31.32 -2.05
C THR A 531 8.07 -30.35 -2.77
N ASP A 532 6.76 -30.52 -2.57
CA ASP A 532 5.70 -29.59 -2.94
C ASP A 532 5.15 -28.77 -1.75
N GLU A 533 5.72 -28.98 -0.56
CA GLU A 533 5.30 -28.31 0.67
C GLU A 533 5.43 -26.79 0.57
N VAL A 534 4.50 -26.11 1.24
CA VAL A 534 4.47 -24.65 1.31
C VAL A 534 4.25 -24.24 2.76
N GLN A 535 5.19 -23.47 3.30
CA GLN A 535 5.11 -22.94 4.65
C GLN A 535 4.98 -21.43 4.61
N VAL A 536 4.18 -20.88 5.52
CA VAL A 536 4.01 -19.43 5.67
C VAL A 536 4.34 -18.99 7.09
N TYR A 537 5.23 -18.01 7.19
CA TYR A 537 5.55 -17.32 8.43
C TYR A 537 4.68 -16.08 8.59
N HIS A 538 4.06 -15.92 9.75
CA HIS A 538 3.28 -14.73 10.11
C HIS A 538 4.11 -13.82 10.99
N SER A 539 4.60 -12.71 10.44
CA SER A 539 5.45 -11.76 11.17
C SER A 539 4.76 -11.09 12.36
N SER A 540 3.43 -10.99 12.34
CA SER A 540 2.62 -10.39 13.41
C SER A 540 2.56 -11.22 14.70
N ARG A 541 2.70 -12.55 14.59
CA ARG A 541 2.64 -13.50 15.72
C ARG A 541 3.89 -14.36 15.89
N SER A 542 4.83 -14.28 14.94
CA SER A 542 6.06 -15.08 14.91
C SER A 542 5.81 -16.59 14.89
N GLU A 543 4.90 -17.04 14.04
CA GLU A 543 4.52 -18.45 13.90
C GLU A 543 4.58 -18.91 12.43
N TRP A 544 4.96 -20.18 12.24
CA TRP A 544 4.90 -20.87 10.95
C TRP A 544 3.64 -21.72 10.88
N GLU A 545 3.02 -21.79 9.71
CA GLU A 545 1.95 -22.72 9.40
C GLU A 545 2.16 -23.32 7.99
N GLU A 546 1.64 -24.52 7.80
CA GLU A 546 1.59 -25.16 6.48
C GLU A 546 0.30 -24.73 5.77
N VAL A 547 0.39 -24.47 4.47
CA VAL A 547 -0.75 -24.13 3.60
C VAL A 547 -0.88 -25.16 2.48
N SER A 548 -1.84 -24.99 1.57
CA SER A 548 -2.03 -25.95 0.48
C SER A 548 -0.72 -26.19 -0.29
N PRO A 549 -0.30 -27.47 -0.48
CA PRO A 549 0.92 -27.79 -1.19
C PRO A 549 0.80 -27.41 -2.67
N MET A 550 1.94 -27.17 -3.31
CA MET A 550 2.00 -26.94 -4.74
C MET A 550 1.39 -28.12 -5.50
N PRO A 551 0.83 -27.93 -6.71
CA PRO A 551 0.30 -29.04 -7.50
C PRO A 551 1.35 -30.10 -7.89
N ARG A 552 2.63 -29.77 -7.72
CA ARG A 552 3.78 -30.61 -8.02
C ARG A 552 4.99 -30.18 -7.21
N ALA A 553 5.82 -31.15 -6.84
CA ALA A 553 7.10 -30.91 -6.20
C ALA A 553 8.08 -30.25 -7.18
N LEU A 554 8.63 -29.11 -6.79
CA LEU A 554 9.54 -28.32 -7.62
C LEU A 554 10.75 -27.86 -6.80
N THR A 555 11.89 -27.76 -7.49
CA THR A 555 13.14 -27.13 -7.04
C THR A 555 13.66 -26.23 -8.18
N GLU A 556 14.46 -25.21 -7.89
CA GLU A 556 15.10 -24.34 -8.91
C GLU A 556 14.07 -23.73 -9.88
N PHE A 557 13.05 -23.09 -9.32
CA PHE A 557 11.96 -22.48 -10.07
C PHE A 557 11.84 -20.99 -9.74
N TYR A 558 11.14 -20.25 -10.59
CA TYR A 558 10.83 -18.86 -10.30
C TYR A 558 9.55 -18.74 -9.49
N CYS A 559 9.58 -17.90 -8.47
CA CYS A 559 8.41 -17.48 -7.72
C CYS A 559 8.36 -15.96 -7.65
N GLN A 560 7.20 -15.37 -7.96
CA GLN A 560 7.03 -13.92 -7.90
C GLN A 560 5.61 -13.55 -7.51
N VAL A 561 5.46 -12.50 -6.71
CA VAL A 561 4.14 -11.94 -6.38
C VAL A 561 3.64 -11.15 -7.57
N ILE A 562 2.43 -11.42 -8.04
CA ILE A 562 1.75 -10.63 -9.06
C ILE A 562 0.39 -10.20 -8.57
N GLN A 563 -0.02 -9.00 -8.97
CA GLN A 563 -1.26 -8.38 -8.54
C GLN A 563 -2.08 -8.00 -9.77
N PHE A 564 -3.37 -8.34 -9.75
CA PHE A 564 -4.31 -7.96 -10.79
C PHE A 564 -5.39 -7.05 -10.24
N ASN A 565 -5.78 -6.07 -11.04
CA ASN A 565 -7.06 -5.44 -10.83
C ASN A 565 -8.17 -6.48 -11.07
N LYS A 566 -9.17 -6.52 -10.19
CA LYS A 566 -10.21 -7.56 -10.16
C LYS A 566 -10.91 -7.79 -11.51
N TYR A 567 -11.18 -6.75 -12.30
CA TYR A 567 -11.84 -6.90 -13.59
C TYR A 567 -10.90 -7.33 -14.73
N ARG A 568 -9.57 -7.21 -14.55
CA ARG A 568 -8.55 -7.68 -15.51
C ARG A 568 -7.91 -9.00 -15.10
N ASP A 569 -8.31 -9.55 -13.96
CA ASP A 569 -7.74 -10.77 -13.40
C ASP A 569 -8.08 -11.97 -14.29
N PRO A 570 -7.09 -12.56 -15.00
CA PRO A 570 -7.33 -13.71 -15.87
C PRO A 570 -7.48 -15.01 -15.09
N TRP A 571 -7.20 -14.98 -13.78
CA TRP A 571 -7.21 -16.15 -12.92
C TRP A 571 -8.43 -16.22 -12.02
N PHE A 572 -9.17 -15.12 -11.90
CA PHE A 572 -10.45 -15.05 -11.23
C PHE A 572 -11.41 -16.12 -11.75
N SER A 573 -11.84 -17.01 -10.87
CA SER A 573 -12.84 -18.03 -11.19
C SER A 573 -14.24 -17.45 -11.01
N ASN A 574 -14.93 -17.14 -12.12
CA ASN A 574 -16.38 -16.87 -12.13
C ASN A 574 -17.21 -18.15 -11.91
N HIS A 575 -16.83 -19.01 -10.96
CA HIS A 575 -17.66 -20.14 -10.54
C HIS A 575 -18.54 -19.71 -9.37
N PHE A 576 -19.66 -19.07 -9.71
CA PHE A 576 -20.90 -19.13 -8.92
C PHE A 576 -21.96 -19.90 -9.69
#